data_AF-A0A6A8LR75-F1
#
_entry.id   AF-A0A6A8LR75-F1
#
_cell.length_a   1.000
_cell.length_b   1.000
_cell.length_c   1.000
_cell.angle_alpha   90.00
_cell.angle_beta   90.00
_cell.angle_gamma   90.00
#
_symmetry.space_group_name_H-M   'P 1'
#
loop_
_entity.id
_entity.type
_entity.pdbx_description
1 polymer ?
#
loop_
_entity_poly.entity_id
_entity_poly.type
_entity_poly.pdbx_seq_one_letter_code
_entity_poly.pdbx_strand_id
1 'polypeptide(L)'
;MMNGYYKLIDNKLIFLLFIVIMLDICTGIYKSMVQKNTQGKPHSTKGIIGVLKHMTVFFSIIIIYPYFDIQGLSVYVDSFVLAVISTYVISIAENWGQAKLPGYQYLAKYLAKY
;
A
#
# COMPACT_ATOMS: atom_id res chain seq x y z
N MET A 1 8.23 5.73 -28.76
CA MET A 1 8.30 6.45 -27.46
C MET A 1 7.08 6.20 -26.56
N MET A 2 5.85 6.01 -27.05
CA MET A 2 4.68 5.70 -26.18
C MET A 2 4.61 4.26 -25.61
N ASN A 3 5.48 3.34 -26.02
CA ASN A 3 5.41 1.92 -25.63
C ASN A 3 5.46 1.71 -24.10
N GLY A 4 6.30 2.48 -23.38
CA GLY A 4 6.43 2.36 -21.92
C GLY A 4 5.16 2.72 -21.14
N TYR A 5 4.34 3.66 -21.63
CA TYR A 5 3.08 4.04 -20.98
C TYR A 5 1.98 3.00 -21.18
N TYR A 6 1.90 2.38 -22.36
CA TYR A 6 0.93 1.29 -22.59
C TYR A 6 1.26 0.07 -21.73
N LYS A 7 2.54 -0.31 -21.68
CA LYS A 7 2.99 -1.38 -20.79
C LYS A 7 2.77 -1.08 -19.31
N LEU A 8 2.82 0.18 -18.89
CA LEU A 8 2.48 0.57 -17.52
C LEU A 8 1.02 0.27 -17.21
N ILE A 9 0.11 0.63 -18.11
CA ILE A 9 -1.34 0.39 -17.95
C ILE A 9 -1.63 -1.12 -17.91
N ASP A 10 -0.94 -1.90 -18.73
CA ASP A 10 -1.11 -3.36 -18.81
C ASP A 10 -0.32 -4.13 -17.73
N ASN A 11 0.50 -3.44 -16.93
CA ASN A 11 1.30 -4.08 -15.89
C ASN A 11 0.42 -4.48 -14.70
N LYS A 12 0.08 -5.77 -14.64
CA LYS A 12 -0.72 -6.39 -13.57
C LYS A 12 -0.14 -6.15 -12.17
N LEU A 13 1.17 -6.00 -12.06
CA LEU A 13 1.88 -5.84 -10.79
C LEU A 13 1.72 -4.40 -10.26
N ILE A 14 1.78 -3.40 -11.14
CA ILE A 14 1.44 -2.01 -10.81
C ILE A 14 -0.05 -1.87 -10.48
N PHE A 15 -0.92 -2.59 -11.19
CA PHE A 15 -2.34 -2.63 -10.84
C PHE A 15 -2.60 -3.29 -9.48
N LEU A 16 -1.91 -4.40 -9.18
CA LEU A 16 -1.97 -5.05 -7.86
C LEU A 16 -1.50 -4.10 -6.76
N LEU A 17 -0.42 -3.36 -7.00
CA LEU A 17 0.05 -2.32 -6.07
C LEU A 17 -1.06 -1.30 -5.79
N PHE A 18 -1.73 -0.78 -6.83
CA PHE A 18 -2.85 0.15 -6.64
C PHE A 18 -3.92 -0.42 -5.71
N ILE A 19 -4.36 -1.66 -5.96
CA ILE A 19 -5.38 -2.33 -5.13
C ILE A 19 -4.91 -2.47 -3.68
N VAL A 20 -3.67 -2.91 -3.47
CA VAL A 20 -3.09 -3.09 -2.14
C VAL A 20 -2.96 -1.76 -1.39
N ILE A 21 -2.58 -0.67 -2.06
CA ILE A 21 -2.56 0.67 -1.45
C ILE A 21 -3.95 1.11 -1.03
N MET A 22 -4.96 0.90 -1.88
CA MET A 22 -6.35 1.24 -1.53
C MET A 22 -6.84 0.45 -0.32
N LEU A 23 -6.50 -0.84 -0.23
CA LEU A 23 -6.82 -1.67 0.93
C LEU A 23 -6.13 -1.18 2.21
N ASP A 24 -4.87 -0.77 2.13
CA ASP A 24 -4.14 -0.23 3.28
C ASP A 24 -4.74 1.09 3.79
N ILE A 25 -5.10 2.00 2.88
CA ILE A 25 -5.81 3.24 3.23
C ILE A 25 -7.15 2.91 3.92
N CYS A 26 -7.95 2.02 3.33
CA CYS A 26 -9.24 1.62 3.90
C CYS A 26 -9.10 0.99 5.28
N THR A 27 -8.15 0.07 5.46
CA THR A 27 -7.91 -0.59 6.75
C THR A 27 -7.34 0.38 7.80
N GLY A 28 -6.48 1.31 7.40
CA GLY A 28 -5.97 2.38 8.26
C GLY A 28 -7.09 3.34 8.73
N ILE A 29 -8.00 3.73 7.83
CA ILE A 29 -9.18 4.54 8.18
C ILE A 29 -10.07 3.77 9.14
N TYR A 30 -10.39 2.50 8.83
CA TYR A 30 -11.25 1.67 9.65
C TYR A 30 -10.68 1.48 11.07
N LYS A 31 -9.41 1.14 11.18
CA LYS A 31 -8.68 1.10 12.46
C LYS A 31 -8.84 2.39 13.25
N SER A 32 -8.64 3.54 12.60
CA SER A 32 -8.80 4.85 13.27
C SER A 32 -10.22 5.08 13.77
N MET A 33 -11.23 4.55 13.05
CA MET A 33 -12.64 4.63 13.43
C MET A 33 -12.99 3.73 14.62
N VAL A 34 -12.42 2.52 14.68
CA VAL A 34 -12.63 1.59 15.78
C VAL A 34 -11.94 2.11 17.06
N GLN A 35 -10.69 2.57 16.97
CA GLN A 35 -9.93 3.10 18.12
C GLN A 35 -10.52 4.41 18.69
N LYS A 36 -11.23 5.16 17.84
CA LYS A 36 -12.01 6.35 18.19
C LYS A 36 -13.05 6.12 19.28
N ASN A 37 -13.67 4.94 19.28
CA ASN A 37 -14.63 4.55 20.31
C ASN A 37 -13.95 4.32 21.67
N THR A 38 -12.62 4.38 21.73
CA THR A 38 -11.81 4.11 22.92
C THR A 38 -10.91 5.29 23.33
N GLN A 39 -10.41 6.14 22.41
CA GLN A 39 -9.42 7.21 22.73
C GLN A 39 -9.56 8.56 21.98
N GLY A 40 -10.79 9.03 21.73
CA GLY A 40 -11.03 10.41 21.27
C GLY A 40 -11.10 10.59 19.74
N LYS A 41 -11.40 11.84 19.31
CA LYS A 41 -11.73 12.22 17.93
C LYS A 41 -10.56 11.95 16.95
N PRO A 42 -10.85 11.64 15.67
CA PRO A 42 -9.80 11.35 14.71
C PRO A 42 -9.10 12.67 14.35
N HIS A 43 -7.77 12.67 14.28
CA HIS A 43 -7.09 13.83 13.73
C HIS A 43 -7.12 13.75 12.20
N SER A 44 -8.03 14.51 11.57
CA SER A 44 -8.16 14.61 10.11
C SER A 44 -6.79 14.87 9.42
N THR A 45 -5.95 15.70 10.04
CA THR A 45 -4.56 15.97 9.59
C THR A 45 -3.71 14.70 9.48
N LYS A 46 -3.79 13.78 10.45
CA LYS A 46 -3.03 12.52 10.40
C LYS A 46 -3.54 11.61 9.27
N GLY A 47 -4.85 11.60 9.04
CA GLY A 47 -5.46 10.85 7.92
C GLY A 47 -4.99 11.37 6.56
N ILE A 48 -5.03 12.69 6.35
CA ILE A 48 -4.55 13.31 5.10
C ILE A 48 -3.06 13.05 4.87
N ILE A 49 -2.22 13.19 5.90
CA ILE A 49 -0.79 12.89 5.80
C ILE A 49 -0.55 11.42 5.44
N GLY A 50 -1.32 10.49 6.00
CA GLY A 50 -1.25 9.07 5.65
C GLY A 50 -1.56 8.84 4.17
N VAL A 51 -2.68 9.36 3.69
CA VAL A 51 -3.07 9.25 2.27
C VAL A 51 -2.00 9.85 1.35
N LEU A 52 -1.46 11.02 1.69
CA LEU A 52 -0.40 11.66 0.89
C LEU A 52 0.85 10.77 0.79
N LYS A 53 1.29 10.14 1.88
CA LYS A 53 2.43 9.21 1.85
C LYS A 53 2.20 8.06 0.87
N HIS A 54 1.00 7.48 0.88
CA HIS A 54 0.64 6.40 -0.02
C HIS A 54 0.63 6.85 -1.48
N MET A 55 0.06 8.03 -1.75
CA MET A 55 0.03 8.62 -3.09
C MET A 55 1.43 8.97 -3.58
N THR A 56 2.33 9.47 -2.72
CA THR A 56 3.72 9.73 -3.08
C THR A 56 4.40 8.46 -3.59
N VAL A 57 4.29 7.34 -2.86
CA VAL A 57 4.88 6.07 -3.28
C VAL A 57 4.32 5.62 -4.64
N PHE A 58 3.01 5.67 -4.81
CA PHE A 58 2.35 5.24 -6.04
C PHE A 58 2.75 6.09 -7.26
N PHE A 59 2.70 7.42 -7.13
CA PHE A 59 3.05 8.32 -8.22
C PHE A 59 4.54 8.27 -8.57
N SER A 60 5.44 8.06 -7.60
CA SER A 60 6.85 7.83 -7.89
C SER A 60 7.05 6.63 -8.82
N ILE A 61 6.34 5.53 -8.60
CA ILE A 61 6.41 4.34 -9.44
C ILE A 61 5.85 4.60 -10.84
N ILE A 62 4.72 5.32 -10.95
CA ILE A 62 4.13 5.69 -12.25
C ILE A 62 5.08 6.54 -13.09
N ILE A 63 5.78 7.49 -12.46
CA ILE A 63 6.71 8.38 -13.15
C ILE A 63 7.97 7.62 -13.59
N ILE A 64 8.50 6.73 -12.75
CA ILE A 64 9.77 6.04 -12.98
C ILE A 64 9.62 4.87 -13.97
N TYR A 65 8.51 4.15 -13.95
CA TYR A 65 8.36 2.91 -14.73
C TYR A 65 8.55 3.09 -16.24
N PRO A 66 7.94 4.09 -16.92
CA PRO A 66 8.12 4.27 -18.36
C PRO A 66 9.59 4.54 -18.74
N TYR A 67 10.33 5.24 -17.89
CA TYR A 67 11.75 5.51 -18.11
C TYR A 67 12.58 4.23 -18.09
N PHE A 68 12.35 3.34 -17.11
CA PHE A 68 13.03 2.05 -17.03
C PHE A 68 12.59 1.08 -18.14
N ASP A 69 11.31 1.08 -18.53
CA ASP A 69 10.84 0.22 -19.62
C ASP A 69 11.49 0.59 -20.97
N ILE A 70 11.63 1.88 -21.27
CA ILE A 70 12.31 2.35 -22.49
C ILE A 70 13.76 1.85 -22.57
N GLN A 71 14.41 1.68 -21.42
CA GLN A 71 15.78 1.15 -21.33
C GLN A 71 15.86 -0.38 -21.30
N GLY A 72 14.72 -1.08 -21.32
CA GLY A 72 14.66 -2.54 -21.16
C GLY A 72 14.96 -3.01 -19.72
N LEU A 73 14.83 -2.11 -18.74
CA LEU A 73 15.13 -2.34 -17.33
C LEU A 73 13.86 -2.46 -16.46
N SER A 74 12.70 -2.78 -17.05
CA SER A 74 11.42 -2.88 -16.34
C SER A 74 11.45 -3.87 -15.17
N VAL A 75 12.26 -4.94 -15.27
CA VAL A 75 12.41 -5.97 -14.23
C VAL A 75 12.85 -5.40 -12.87
N TYR A 76 13.65 -4.34 -12.86
CA TYR A 76 14.11 -3.69 -11.63
C TYR A 76 12.96 -2.94 -10.94
N VAL A 77 12.09 -2.30 -11.73
CA VAL A 77 10.91 -1.63 -11.20
C VAL A 77 9.89 -2.67 -10.71
N ASP A 78 9.66 -3.74 -11.46
CA ASP A 78 8.76 -4.83 -11.04
C ASP A 78 9.23 -5.47 -9.71
N SER A 79 10.54 -5.69 -9.55
CA SER A 79 11.12 -6.21 -8.31
C SER A 79 10.94 -5.24 -7.14
N PHE A 80 11.14 -3.94 -7.39
CA PHE A 80 10.88 -2.91 -6.39
C PHE A 80 9.39 -2.85 -6.00
N VAL A 81 8.48 -2.91 -6.98
CA VAL A 81 7.03 -2.91 -6.72
C VAL A 81 6.62 -4.14 -5.91
N LEU A 82 7.19 -5.32 -6.16
CA LEU A 82 6.95 -6.51 -5.31
C LEU A 82 7.36 -6.29 -3.85
N ALA A 83 8.51 -5.67 -3.62
CA ALA A 83 8.95 -5.33 -2.28
C ALA A 83 8.00 -4.33 -1.62
N VAL A 84 7.55 -3.31 -2.36
CA VAL A 84 6.56 -2.33 -1.87
C VAL A 84 5.21 -2.99 -1.59
N ILE A 85 4.72 -3.89 -2.43
CA ILE A 85 3.48 -4.66 -2.16
C ILE A 85 3.63 -5.43 -0.85
N SER A 86 4.78 -6.05 -0.61
CA SER A 86 5.02 -6.81 0.62
C SER A 86 4.94 -5.93 1.88
N THR A 87 5.47 -4.70 1.83
CA THR A 87 5.37 -3.77 2.97
C THR A 87 3.93 -3.32 3.21
N TYR A 88 3.16 -3.10 2.15
CA TYR A 88 1.74 -2.79 2.28
C TYR A 88 0.90 -3.96 2.83
N VAL A 89 1.20 -5.19 2.43
CA VAL A 89 0.54 -6.38 2.99
C VAL A 89 0.78 -6.47 4.51
N ILE A 90 1.99 -6.16 4.97
CA ILE A 90 2.31 -6.08 6.39
C ILE A 90 1.49 -4.97 7.07
N SER A 91 1.46 -3.76 6.50
CA SER A 91 0.68 -2.63 7.04
C SER A 91 -0.82 -2.94 7.15
N ILE A 92 -1.39 -3.58 6.12
CA ILE A 92 -2.78 -4.06 6.13
C ILE A 92 -3.00 -5.03 7.28
N ALA A 93 -2.11 -6.01 7.45
CA ALA A 93 -2.22 -7.00 8.51
C ALA A 93 -2.13 -6.37 9.91
N GLU A 94 -1.25 -5.39 10.10
CA GLU A 94 -1.15 -4.62 11.34
C GLU A 94 -2.42 -3.80 11.61
N ASN A 95 -2.94 -3.12 10.59
CA ASN A 95 -4.17 -2.33 10.69
C ASN A 95 -5.37 -3.23 11.03
N TRP A 96 -5.46 -4.40 10.39
CA TRP A 96 -6.46 -5.43 10.66
C TRP A 96 -6.37 -5.96 12.09
N GLY A 97 -5.14 -6.22 12.56
CA GLY A 97 -4.81 -6.67 13.90
C GLY A 97 -5.25 -5.70 14.99
N GLN A 98 -4.86 -4.43 14.83
CA GLN A 98 -5.20 -3.38 15.79
C GLN A 98 -6.69 -3.02 15.80
N ALA A 99 -7.38 -3.23 14.67
CA ALA A 99 -8.84 -3.11 14.59
C ALA A 99 -9.59 -4.31 15.20
N LYS A 100 -8.89 -5.37 15.63
CA LYS A 100 -9.44 -6.63 16.18
C LYS A 100 -10.49 -7.28 15.25
N LEU A 101 -10.30 -7.16 13.93
CA LEU A 101 -11.20 -7.74 12.94
C LEU A 101 -11.17 -9.27 12.98
N PRO A 102 -12.23 -9.98 12.52
CA PRO A 102 -12.27 -11.44 12.49
C PRO A 102 -11.00 -12.03 11.87
N GLY A 103 -10.48 -13.09 12.49
CA GLY A 103 -9.25 -13.75 12.06
C GLY A 103 -7.93 -13.07 12.49
N TYR A 104 -7.96 -11.93 13.18
CA TYR A 104 -6.73 -11.24 13.62
C TYR A 104 -5.80 -12.09 14.50
N GLN A 105 -6.35 -13.04 15.27
CA GLN A 105 -5.59 -13.92 16.15
C GLN A 105 -4.59 -14.81 15.39
N TYR A 106 -4.88 -15.12 14.12
CA TYR A 106 -3.96 -15.86 13.26
C TYR A 106 -2.80 -14.97 12.81
N LEU A 107 -3.08 -13.72 12.42
CA LEU A 107 -2.06 -12.74 12.02
C LEU A 107 -1.18 -12.32 13.21
N ALA A 108 -1.76 -12.15 14.39
CA ALA A 108 -1.04 -11.79 15.61
C ALA A 108 0.06 -12.80 15.97
N LYS A 109 -0.15 -14.10 15.69
CA LYS A 109 0.88 -15.13 15.91
C LYS A 109 2.10 -15.00 15.00
N TYR A 110 1.94 -14.43 13.81
CA TYR A 110 3.04 -14.23 12.86
C TYR A 110 3.71 -12.85 13.03
N LEU A 111 2.96 -11.82 13.45
CA LEU A 111 3.48 -10.47 13.66
C LEU A 111 4.11 -10.26 15.04
N ALA A 112 3.66 -10.96 16.09
CA ALA A 112 4.19 -10.80 17.46
C ALA A 112 5.57 -11.43 17.69
N LYS A 113 6.26 -11.90 16.64
CA LYS A 113 7.62 -12.46 16.73
C LYS A 113 8.72 -11.41 16.46
N TYR A 114 8.35 -10.15 16.32
CA TYR A 114 9.27 -9.01 16.19
C TYR A 114 8.98 -7.94 17.24
#